data_AF-A0A0S7Z5C9-F1
#
_entry.id   AF-A0A0S7Z5C9-F1
#
_cell.length_a   1.000
_cell.length_b   1.000
_cell.length_c   1.000
_cell.angle_alpha   90.00
_cell.angle_beta   90.00
_cell.angle_gamma   90.00
#
_symmetry.space_group_name_H-M   'P 1'
#
loop_
_entity.id
_entity.type
_entity.pdbx_description
1 polymer ?
#
loop_
_entity_poly.entity_id
_entity_poly.type
_entity_poly.pdbx_seq_one_letter_code
_entity_poly.pdbx_strand_id
1 'polypeptide(L)'
;MTPADERITALLSKWAKSLDLHSRYTELTDDQYWLVQPWPEHQRPNRWIVDLAGQRLSELLRIFQSRVAAGDQSLAEALELMLFLTNLVGSQHVQRFIPMAEPEQERPIQSLTVRSAHAAVPPAGPASRPPTDASPGIQRPDSAPPAARPKQPTPAPAPRAAPRVEDPLAPPSPRAGAQSISREATPPTPAAPGVDAGSKPSPWPRSREDDVLRDAVRLLSWGREWHELPQAIARMSGRPDGATVREILKVHRAAIEQRVAEGAAST
;
A
#
# COMPACT_ATOMS: atom_id res chain seq x y z
N MET A 1 17.76 5.60 -24.95
CA MET A 1 16.72 4.85 -24.22
C MET A 1 16.96 3.38 -24.47
N THR A 2 16.61 2.55 -23.50
CA THR A 2 16.57 1.09 -23.56
C THR A 2 15.15 0.62 -23.86
N PRO A 3 14.96 -0.64 -24.28
CA PRO A 3 13.61 -1.22 -24.39
C PRO A 3 12.86 -1.23 -23.04
N ALA A 4 13.56 -1.28 -21.89
CA ALA A 4 12.94 -1.13 -20.58
C ALA A 4 12.43 0.31 -20.36
N ASP A 5 13.21 1.33 -20.71
CA ASP A 5 12.78 2.73 -20.63
C ASP A 5 11.52 2.96 -21.48
N GLU A 6 11.48 2.39 -22.70
CA GLU A 6 10.35 2.50 -23.62
C GLU A 6 9.09 1.82 -23.07
N ARG A 7 9.21 0.59 -22.54
CA ARG A 7 8.08 -0.12 -21.88
C ARG A 7 7.55 0.64 -20.68
N ILE A 8 8.42 1.13 -19.80
CA ILE A 8 8.02 1.93 -18.63
C ILE A 8 7.39 3.26 -19.07
N THR A 9 7.95 3.95 -20.08
CA THR A 9 7.36 5.18 -20.63
C THR A 9 5.95 4.94 -21.17
N ALA A 10 5.74 3.86 -21.92
CA ALA A 10 4.43 3.48 -22.45
C ALA A 10 3.42 3.14 -21.34
N LEU A 11 3.86 2.41 -20.30
CA LEU A 11 3.02 2.06 -19.15
C LEU A 11 2.58 3.30 -18.36
N LEU A 12 3.52 4.17 -17.99
CA LEU A 12 3.23 5.43 -17.29
C LEU A 12 2.32 6.35 -18.15
N SER A 13 2.49 6.34 -19.48
CA SER A 13 1.62 7.07 -20.41
C SER A 13 0.20 6.49 -20.49
N LYS A 14 0.02 5.16 -20.36
CA LYS A 14 -1.32 4.55 -20.24
C LYS A 14 -1.97 4.91 -18.91
N TRP A 15 -1.21 4.89 -17.81
CA TRP A 15 -1.71 5.28 -16.49
C TRP A 15 -2.15 6.75 -16.44
N ALA A 16 -1.40 7.67 -17.08
CA ALA A 16 -1.76 9.08 -17.15
C ALA A 16 -3.12 9.28 -17.84
N LYS A 17 -3.28 8.73 -19.05
CA LYS A 17 -4.54 8.75 -19.79
C LYS A 17 -5.70 8.13 -18.99
N SER A 18 -5.44 7.04 -18.26
CA SER A 18 -6.46 6.42 -17.42
C SER A 18 -6.90 7.30 -16.25
N LEU A 19 -6.00 8.10 -15.67
CA LEU A 19 -6.33 9.03 -14.59
C LEU A 19 -7.04 10.28 -15.11
N ASP A 20 -6.66 10.79 -16.28
CA ASP A 20 -7.38 11.87 -16.98
C ASP A 20 -8.84 11.50 -17.26
N LEU A 21 -9.08 10.26 -17.70
CA LEU A 21 -10.43 9.72 -17.90
C LEU A 21 -11.19 9.61 -16.57
N HIS A 22 -10.59 9.01 -15.54
CA HIS A 22 -11.25 8.91 -14.22
C HIS A 22 -11.54 10.26 -13.58
N SER A 23 -10.69 11.27 -13.78
CA SER A 23 -10.95 12.64 -13.29
C SER A 23 -12.29 13.16 -13.83
N ARG A 24 -12.53 13.01 -15.14
CA ARG A 24 -13.82 13.32 -15.79
C ARG A 24 -14.95 12.41 -15.30
N TYR A 25 -14.71 11.11 -15.17
CA TYR A 25 -15.73 10.15 -14.73
C TYR A 25 -16.14 10.33 -13.24
N THR A 26 -15.33 11.04 -12.42
CA THR A 26 -15.75 11.42 -11.06
C THR A 26 -16.84 12.49 -11.02
N GLU A 27 -17.07 13.21 -12.13
CA GLU A 27 -18.10 14.26 -12.24
C GLU A 27 -19.47 13.69 -12.66
N LEU A 28 -19.53 12.41 -13.04
CA LEU A 28 -20.76 11.69 -13.41
C LEU A 28 -21.54 11.21 -12.18
N THR A 29 -22.82 10.87 -12.35
CA THR A 29 -23.58 10.13 -11.33
C THR A 29 -23.04 8.71 -11.17
N ASP A 30 -23.40 8.03 -10.08
CA ASP A 30 -22.87 6.67 -9.83
C ASP A 30 -23.33 5.68 -10.90
N ASP A 31 -24.63 5.65 -11.22
CA ASP A 31 -25.17 4.81 -12.30
C ASP A 31 -24.50 5.08 -13.65
N GLN A 32 -24.19 6.35 -13.96
CA GLN A 32 -23.49 6.72 -15.18
C GLN A 32 -22.04 6.22 -15.18
N TYR A 33 -21.31 6.36 -14.07
CA TYR A 33 -19.95 5.86 -13.92
C TYR A 33 -19.84 4.36 -14.24
N TRP A 34 -20.77 3.55 -13.70
CA TRP A 34 -20.82 2.10 -13.94
C TRP A 34 -21.16 1.71 -15.38
N LEU A 35 -21.69 2.65 -16.18
CA LEU A 35 -22.10 2.42 -17.56
C LEU A 35 -21.07 2.90 -18.61
N VAL A 36 -20.08 3.73 -18.24
CA VAL A 36 -19.09 4.29 -19.19
C VAL A 36 -18.23 3.20 -19.84
N GLN A 37 -17.74 2.23 -19.06
CA GLN A 37 -16.89 1.13 -19.52
C GLN A 37 -17.32 -0.19 -18.85
N PRO A 38 -17.01 -1.37 -19.42
CA PRO A 38 -17.26 -2.66 -18.78
C PRO A 38 -16.25 -2.92 -17.64
N TRP A 39 -16.42 -2.20 -16.52
CA TRP A 39 -15.49 -2.23 -15.40
C TRP A 39 -15.39 -3.62 -14.72
N PRO A 40 -14.21 -3.98 -14.20
CA PRO A 40 -14.10 -5.07 -13.22
C PRO A 40 -14.75 -4.68 -11.88
N GLU A 41 -14.98 -5.66 -11.00
CA GLU A 41 -15.48 -5.40 -9.64
C GLU A 41 -14.45 -4.57 -8.84
N HIS A 42 -14.84 -3.35 -8.46
CA HIS A 42 -14.02 -2.43 -7.69
C HIS A 42 -14.91 -1.47 -6.88
N GLN A 43 -14.33 -0.67 -5.98
CA GLN A 43 -15.01 0.46 -5.35
C GLN A 43 -14.74 1.74 -6.18
N ARG A 44 -15.79 2.48 -6.55
CA ARG A 44 -15.65 3.70 -7.37
C ARG A 44 -14.59 4.65 -6.80
N PRO A 45 -13.62 5.13 -7.61
CA PRO A 45 -12.60 6.08 -7.15
C PRO A 45 -13.22 7.38 -6.65
N ASN A 46 -12.83 7.82 -5.45
CA ASN A 46 -13.10 9.18 -5.00
C ASN A 46 -12.20 10.15 -5.76
N ARG A 47 -12.73 11.33 -6.14
CA ARG A 47 -12.00 12.37 -6.88
C ARG A 47 -10.61 12.67 -6.30
N TRP A 48 -10.53 12.88 -4.99
CA TRP A 48 -9.25 13.15 -4.29
C TRP A 48 -8.21 12.02 -4.42
N ILE A 49 -8.63 10.76 -4.59
CA ILE A 49 -7.72 9.62 -4.80
C ILE A 49 -7.18 9.65 -6.24
N VAL A 50 -8.02 10.01 -7.21
CA VAL A 50 -7.61 10.19 -8.62
C VAL A 50 -6.64 11.36 -8.73
N ASP A 51 -6.94 12.50 -8.09
CA ASP A 51 -6.07 13.68 -8.06
C ASP A 51 -4.71 13.37 -7.41
N LEU A 52 -4.70 12.67 -6.26
CA LEU A 52 -3.48 12.23 -5.58
C LEU A 52 -2.67 11.22 -6.42
N ALA A 53 -3.34 10.29 -7.10
CA ALA A 53 -2.69 9.35 -8.02
C ALA A 53 -2.05 10.10 -9.20
N GLY A 54 -2.72 11.11 -9.75
CA GLY A 54 -2.19 12.00 -10.80
C GLY A 54 -0.94 12.72 -10.36
N GLN A 55 -0.95 13.34 -9.16
CA GLN A 55 0.22 13.98 -8.56
C GLN A 55 1.42 13.03 -8.42
N ARG A 56 1.21 11.82 -7.87
CA ARG A 56 2.28 10.83 -7.68
C ARG A 56 2.78 10.25 -9.00
N LEU A 57 1.93 10.13 -10.01
CA LEU A 57 2.36 9.74 -11.35
C LEU A 57 3.19 10.83 -12.03
N SER A 58 2.82 12.11 -11.89
CA SER A 58 3.62 13.25 -12.38
C SER A 58 4.98 13.34 -11.69
N GLU A 59 5.03 13.11 -10.38
CA GLU A 59 6.28 13.02 -9.61
C GLU A 59 7.17 11.87 -10.09
N LEU A 60 6.60 10.68 -10.29
CA LEU A 60 7.31 9.51 -10.82
C LEU A 60 7.84 9.75 -12.24
N LEU A 61 7.03 10.34 -13.12
CA LEU A 61 7.44 10.73 -14.49
C LEU A 61 8.62 11.71 -14.46
N ARG A 62 8.60 12.72 -13.59
CA ARG A 62 9.70 13.69 -13.44
C ARG A 62 10.99 13.00 -12.97
N ILE A 63 10.90 12.11 -11.98
CA ILE A 63 12.05 11.35 -11.46
C ILE A 63 12.60 10.42 -12.55
N PHE A 64 11.73 9.73 -13.27
CA PHE A 64 12.08 8.81 -14.35
C PHE A 64 12.76 9.53 -15.52
N GLN A 65 12.17 10.62 -16.04
CA GLN A 65 12.78 11.44 -17.11
C GLN A 65 14.16 11.97 -16.70
N SER A 66 14.34 12.41 -15.45
CA SER A 66 15.63 12.85 -14.92
C SER A 66 16.68 11.72 -14.89
N ARG A 67 16.28 10.47 -14.66
CA ARG A 67 17.18 9.30 -14.65
C ARG A 67 17.53 8.85 -16.06
N VAL A 68 16.55 8.80 -16.97
CA VAL A 68 16.78 8.51 -18.39
C VAL A 68 17.70 9.56 -19.04
N ALA A 69 17.54 10.85 -18.71
CA ALA A 69 18.44 11.92 -19.16
C ALA A 69 19.87 11.80 -18.61
N ALA A 70 20.03 11.21 -17.42
CA ALA A 70 21.33 10.89 -16.81
C ALA A 70 21.91 9.55 -17.30
N GLY A 71 21.20 8.79 -18.15
CA GLY A 71 21.59 7.46 -18.60
C GLY A 71 21.45 6.34 -17.56
N ASP A 72 20.80 6.61 -16.42
CA ASP A 72 20.63 5.66 -15.31
C ASP A 72 19.44 4.73 -15.53
N GLN A 73 19.74 3.50 -15.94
CA GLN A 73 18.78 2.44 -16.26
C GLN A 73 18.24 1.72 -15.02
N SER A 74 18.89 1.87 -13.85
CA SER A 74 18.58 1.09 -12.64
C SER A 74 17.14 1.30 -12.13
N LEU A 75 16.56 2.49 -12.39
CA LEU A 75 15.17 2.78 -12.07
C LEU A 75 14.18 2.03 -12.98
N ALA A 76 14.48 1.90 -14.27
CA ALA A 76 13.63 1.15 -15.20
C ALA A 76 13.63 -0.34 -14.85
N GLU A 77 14.80 -0.91 -14.59
CA GLU A 77 14.95 -2.30 -14.13
C GLU A 77 14.24 -2.54 -12.80
N ALA A 78 14.39 -1.63 -11.82
CA ALA A 78 13.71 -1.74 -10.53
C ALA A 78 12.17 -1.66 -10.65
N LEU A 79 11.64 -0.86 -11.59
CA LEU A 79 10.20 -0.79 -11.87
C LEU A 79 9.68 -2.04 -12.58
N GLU A 80 10.43 -2.64 -13.51
CA GLU A 80 10.06 -3.93 -14.12
C GLU A 80 10.12 -5.08 -13.11
N LEU A 81 11.13 -5.11 -12.24
CA LEU A 81 11.22 -6.08 -11.13
C LEU A 81 10.06 -5.89 -10.13
N MET A 82 9.67 -4.65 -9.83
CA MET A 82 8.49 -4.38 -9.00
C MET A 82 7.22 -4.91 -9.66
N LEU A 83 7.01 -4.63 -10.96
CA LEU A 83 5.84 -5.10 -11.71
C LEU A 83 5.76 -6.64 -11.76
N PHE A 84 6.89 -7.30 -12.01
CA PHE A 84 7.01 -8.76 -11.96
C PHE A 84 6.65 -9.30 -10.56
N LEU A 85 7.19 -8.69 -9.50
CA LEU A 85 6.90 -9.08 -8.12
C LEU A 85 5.43 -8.84 -7.74
N THR A 86 4.78 -7.77 -8.17
CA THR A 86 3.34 -7.55 -7.91
C THR A 86 2.44 -8.55 -8.63
N ASN A 87 2.90 -9.11 -9.75
CA ASN A 87 2.17 -10.12 -10.51
C ASN A 87 2.38 -11.55 -9.94
N LEU A 88 3.56 -11.88 -9.42
CA LEU A 88 3.84 -13.17 -8.78
C LEU A 88 3.40 -13.22 -7.31
N VAL A 89 3.80 -12.24 -6.51
CA VAL A 89 3.47 -12.11 -5.08
C VAL A 89 2.11 -11.41 -4.96
N GLY A 90 1.10 -12.06 -5.54
CA GLY A 90 -0.15 -11.43 -5.91
C GLY A 90 -0.88 -10.76 -4.74
N SER A 91 -0.93 -9.43 -4.76
CA SER A 91 -1.83 -8.62 -3.94
C SER A 91 -3.27 -8.70 -4.47
N GLN A 92 -3.79 -9.93 -4.58
CA GLN A 92 -5.14 -10.17 -5.08
C GLN A 92 -6.17 -9.69 -4.04
N HIS A 93 -7.36 -9.28 -4.53
CA HIS A 93 -8.48 -8.76 -3.74
C HIS A 93 -8.32 -7.35 -3.14
N VAL A 94 -7.42 -6.49 -3.65
CA VAL A 94 -7.50 -5.05 -3.39
C VAL A 94 -8.66 -4.44 -4.21
N GLN A 95 -9.91 -4.60 -3.75
CA GLN A 95 -11.10 -3.98 -4.37
C GLN A 95 -11.04 -2.44 -4.42
N ARG A 96 -10.14 -1.81 -3.66
CA ARG A 96 -9.88 -0.36 -3.64
C ARG A 96 -8.75 0.01 -4.60
N PHE A 97 -8.93 -0.30 -5.87
CA PHE A 97 -8.03 0.09 -6.96
C PHE A 97 -8.76 0.97 -7.96
N ILE A 98 -8.01 1.87 -8.62
CA ILE A 98 -8.49 2.57 -9.81
C ILE A 98 -8.34 1.60 -10.99
N PRO A 99 -9.43 1.17 -11.65
CA PRO A 99 -9.32 0.28 -12.80
C PRO A 99 -8.71 1.04 -13.99
N MET A 100 -8.00 0.34 -14.88
CA MET A 100 -7.50 0.97 -16.10
C MET A 100 -8.68 1.31 -17.03
N ALA A 101 -8.87 2.61 -17.24
CA ALA A 101 -9.81 3.15 -18.22
C ALA A 101 -9.18 3.07 -19.61
N GLU A 102 -9.91 2.48 -20.56
CA GLU A 102 -9.46 2.34 -21.95
C GLU A 102 -10.33 3.21 -22.86
N PRO A 103 -9.76 4.21 -23.58
CA PRO A 103 -10.55 5.16 -24.36
C PRO A 103 -11.28 4.49 -25.54
N GLU A 104 -10.78 3.35 -26.01
CA GLU A 104 -11.42 2.52 -27.05
C GLU A 104 -12.67 1.79 -26.54
N GLN A 105 -12.86 1.69 -25.23
CA GLN A 105 -14.01 1.05 -24.58
C GLN A 105 -15.02 2.08 -24.01
N GLU A 106 -14.77 3.38 -24.15
CA GLU A 106 -15.65 4.44 -23.63
C GLU A 106 -16.98 4.48 -24.41
N ARG A 107 -18.08 4.22 -23.70
CA ARG A 107 -19.44 4.35 -24.23
C ARG A 107 -19.90 5.81 -24.10
N PRO A 108 -20.36 6.45 -25.20
CA PRO A 108 -20.74 7.86 -25.16
C PRO A 108 -21.89 8.10 -24.19
N ILE A 109 -21.69 9.01 -23.22
CA ILE A 109 -22.59 9.25 -22.09
C ILE A 109 -24.05 9.53 -22.51
N GLN A 110 -24.25 10.11 -23.70
CA GLN A 110 -25.56 10.39 -24.28
C GLN A 110 -26.41 9.13 -24.57
N SER A 111 -25.81 7.95 -24.77
CA SER A 111 -26.57 6.69 -24.92
C SER A 111 -26.86 5.99 -23.59
N LEU A 112 -26.30 6.47 -22.47
CA LEU A 112 -26.45 5.84 -21.15
C LEU A 112 -27.76 6.25 -20.43
N THR A 113 -28.44 7.30 -20.89
CA THR A 113 -29.75 7.74 -20.36
C THR A 113 -30.94 6.90 -20.86
N VAL A 114 -30.78 6.11 -21.93
CA VAL A 114 -31.87 5.36 -22.57
C VAL A 114 -32.16 4.03 -21.88
N ARG A 115 -32.45 4.07 -20.58
CA ARG A 115 -33.11 2.96 -19.83
C ARG A 115 -33.92 3.34 -18.59
N SER A 116 -34.04 4.63 -18.27
CA SER A 116 -34.95 5.15 -17.23
C SER A 116 -35.97 6.14 -17.79
N ALA A 117 -36.65 5.75 -18.86
CA ALA A 117 -37.76 6.50 -19.46
C ALA A 117 -38.98 5.60 -19.65
N HIS A 118 -40.00 5.82 -18.82
CA HIS A 118 -41.38 5.32 -18.93
C HIS A 118 -41.59 3.81 -19.13
N ALA A 119 -42.12 3.14 -18.10
CA ALA A 119 -43.03 2.04 -18.33
C ALA A 119 -44.27 2.59 -19.05
N ALA A 120 -44.34 2.38 -20.36
CA ALA A 120 -45.45 2.87 -21.18
C ALA A 120 -46.74 2.13 -20.83
N VAL A 121 -47.55 2.71 -19.94
CA VAL A 121 -48.92 2.28 -19.68
C VAL A 121 -49.72 2.53 -20.97
N PRO A 122 -50.26 1.49 -21.64
CA PRO A 122 -51.10 1.70 -22.81
C PRO A 122 -52.41 2.40 -22.38
N PRO A 123 -52.92 3.36 -23.16
CA PRO A 123 -54.11 4.13 -22.78
C PRO A 123 -55.37 3.24 -22.71
N ALA A 124 -56.22 3.51 -21.73
CA ALA A 124 -57.43 2.71 -21.50
C ALA A 124 -58.52 2.96 -22.56
N GLY A 125 -59.02 1.86 -23.16
CA GLY A 125 -60.28 1.81 -23.89
C GLY A 125 -61.43 1.28 -23.00
N PRO A 126 -62.70 1.62 -23.27
CA PRO A 126 -63.75 1.55 -22.24
C PRO A 126 -64.58 0.25 -22.17
N ALA A 127 -64.98 -0.06 -20.93
CA ALA A 127 -66.25 -0.66 -20.50
C ALA A 127 -66.76 -2.00 -21.08
N SER A 128 -66.93 -3.00 -20.20
CA SER A 128 -68.22 -3.68 -19.96
C SER A 128 -68.25 -4.52 -18.66
N ARG A 129 -69.43 -4.54 -18.00
CA ARG A 129 -69.85 -5.26 -16.77
C ARG A 129 -71.37 -5.01 -16.61
N PRO A 130 -72.11 -5.68 -15.70
CA PRO A 130 -71.89 -6.97 -14.99
C PRO A 130 -72.81 -8.04 -15.65
N PRO A 131 -73.44 -9.04 -14.98
CA PRO A 131 -73.20 -9.75 -13.71
C PRO A 131 -72.82 -11.22 -14.02
N THR A 132 -73.20 -12.35 -13.39
CA THR A 132 -74.01 -12.79 -12.21
C THR A 132 -73.51 -14.23 -11.88
N ASP A 133 -73.65 -14.88 -10.72
CA ASP A 133 -74.13 -14.56 -9.36
C ASP A 133 -73.58 -15.62 -8.36
N ALA A 134 -74.10 -15.64 -7.12
CA ALA A 134 -74.17 -16.76 -6.17
C ALA A 134 -72.91 -17.18 -5.38
N SER A 135 -73.12 -17.29 -4.07
CA SER A 135 -72.27 -17.89 -3.02
C SER A 135 -73.08 -19.00 -2.31
N PRO A 136 -72.60 -19.72 -1.27
CA PRO A 136 -71.28 -19.74 -0.63
C PRO A 136 -70.69 -21.16 -0.44
N GLY A 137 -69.48 -21.25 0.14
CA GLY A 137 -68.92 -22.52 0.65
C GLY A 137 -67.98 -22.28 1.84
N ILE A 138 -68.26 -22.88 3.00
CA ILE A 138 -67.56 -22.63 4.27
C ILE A 138 -66.63 -23.80 4.62
N GLN A 139 -65.35 -23.52 4.94
CA GLN A 139 -64.65 -24.09 6.11
C GLN A 139 -63.27 -23.46 6.40
N ARG A 140 -63.07 -23.09 7.66
CA ARG A 140 -61.79 -23.05 8.42
C ARG A 140 -61.91 -24.13 9.50
N PRO A 141 -60.83 -24.83 9.87
CA PRO A 141 -59.92 -24.39 10.97
C PRO A 141 -58.43 -24.80 10.71
N ASP A 142 -57.39 -24.55 11.52
CA ASP A 142 -57.02 -23.45 12.44
C ASP A 142 -55.47 -23.42 12.64
N SER A 143 -54.93 -22.55 13.51
CA SER A 143 -53.64 -22.69 14.23
C SER A 143 -52.29 -22.64 13.46
N ALA A 144 -51.73 -21.42 13.34
CA ALA A 144 -50.50 -20.91 13.99
C ALA A 144 -49.25 -21.83 14.29
N PRO A 145 -48.02 -21.26 14.46
CA PRO A 145 -47.35 -20.15 13.75
C PRO A 145 -45.84 -20.51 13.44
N PRO A 146 -44.74 -19.68 13.53
CA PRO A 146 -43.59 -19.84 12.58
C PRO A 146 -42.16 -20.07 13.15
N ALA A 147 -41.30 -20.76 12.39
CA ALA A 147 -39.85 -20.88 12.58
C ALA A 147 -39.18 -21.35 11.25
N ALA A 148 -37.90 -21.07 10.91
CA ALA A 148 -36.91 -20.11 11.41
C ALA A 148 -35.86 -19.80 10.30
N ARG A 149 -35.03 -18.77 10.48
CA ARG A 149 -33.91 -18.46 9.56
C ARG A 149 -32.73 -19.44 9.76
N PRO A 150 -32.07 -19.92 8.70
CA PRO A 150 -30.71 -20.46 8.80
C PRO A 150 -29.74 -19.36 9.29
N LYS A 151 -28.81 -19.71 10.18
CA LYS A 151 -27.79 -18.78 10.67
C LYS A 151 -26.44 -19.05 10.02
N GLN A 152 -25.73 -17.98 9.70
CA GLN A 152 -24.32 -17.94 9.33
C GLN A 152 -23.43 -18.50 10.46
N PRO A 153 -22.45 -19.38 10.18
CA PRO A 153 -21.55 -19.90 11.20
C PRO A 153 -20.39 -18.92 11.50
N THR A 154 -20.30 -18.46 12.74
CA THR A 154 -19.13 -17.75 13.27
C THR A 154 -18.14 -18.75 13.89
N PRO A 155 -16.84 -18.71 13.54
CA PRO A 155 -15.82 -19.43 14.31
C PRO A 155 -15.47 -18.65 15.59
N ALA A 156 -15.49 -19.33 16.74
CA ALA A 156 -15.03 -18.81 18.03
C ALA A 156 -13.60 -19.34 18.35
N PRO A 157 -12.79 -18.62 19.16
CA PRO A 157 -11.37 -18.92 19.33
C PRO A 157 -11.03 -19.78 20.57
N ALA A 158 -9.72 -19.98 20.79
CA ALA A 158 -9.05 -20.64 21.94
C ALA A 158 -8.81 -22.16 21.81
N PRO A 159 -7.83 -22.75 22.52
CA PRO A 159 -6.98 -22.16 23.57
C PRO A 159 -5.45 -22.17 23.30
N ARG A 160 -4.75 -21.48 24.21
CA ARG A 160 -3.30 -21.32 24.34
C ARG A 160 -2.66 -22.56 24.97
N ALA A 161 -1.56 -23.04 24.41
CA ALA A 161 -0.67 -24.01 25.06
C ALA A 161 0.77 -23.48 25.08
N ALA A 162 1.49 -23.75 26.16
CA ALA A 162 2.92 -23.50 26.30
C ALA A 162 3.52 -24.59 27.21
N PRO A 163 4.80 -24.90 27.04
CA PRO A 163 5.62 -25.21 28.20
C PRO A 163 6.91 -24.37 28.24
N ARG A 164 7.14 -23.79 29.42
CA ARG A 164 8.45 -23.64 30.07
C ARG A 164 8.84 -25.07 30.54
N VAL A 165 10.07 -25.52 30.71
CA VAL A 165 11.40 -24.91 30.94
C VAL A 165 12.41 -25.71 30.04
N GLU A 166 13.76 -25.71 30.09
CA GLU A 166 14.81 -25.24 31.01
C GLU A 166 15.97 -24.56 30.24
N ASP A 167 16.84 -23.87 31.00
CA ASP A 167 18.27 -23.64 30.76
C ASP A 167 18.94 -24.27 32.02
N PRO A 168 20.08 -25.00 31.94
CA PRO A 168 21.32 -24.28 32.23
C PRO A 168 22.65 -24.90 31.67
N LEU A 169 23.73 -24.16 31.94
CA LEU A 169 25.16 -24.57 31.98
C LEU A 169 25.94 -24.74 30.65
N ALA A 170 26.87 -23.81 30.47
CA ALA A 170 28.18 -24.02 29.84
C ALA A 170 29.27 -23.82 30.93
N PRO A 171 30.58 -24.07 30.69
CA PRO A 171 31.25 -24.69 29.52
C PRO A 171 32.03 -25.98 29.93
N PRO A 172 32.90 -26.56 29.08
CA PRO A 172 34.31 -26.10 29.07
C PRO A 172 35.02 -26.11 27.70
N SER A 173 36.08 -25.32 27.57
CA SER A 173 37.02 -25.35 26.44
C SER A 173 38.11 -26.42 26.63
N PRO A 174 38.72 -26.90 25.52
CA PRO A 174 40.12 -27.32 25.54
C PRO A 174 41.03 -26.38 24.73
N ARG A 175 42.23 -26.12 25.26
CA ARG A 175 43.36 -25.52 24.54
C ARG A 175 43.88 -26.48 23.45
N ALA A 176 44.31 -25.93 22.31
CA ALA A 176 45.68 -26.11 21.78
C ALA A 176 45.84 -25.28 20.48
N GLY A 177 47.01 -24.67 20.25
CA GLY A 177 47.25 -23.88 19.04
C GLY A 177 48.19 -22.70 19.23
N ALA A 178 49.32 -22.89 19.90
CA ALA A 178 50.33 -21.83 20.05
C ALA A 178 51.27 -21.80 18.84
N GLN A 179 51.44 -20.61 18.25
CA GLN A 179 52.72 -20.22 17.66
C GLN A 179 52.86 -18.70 17.67
N SER A 180 54.07 -18.23 17.99
CA SER A 180 54.38 -16.81 18.14
C SER A 180 55.33 -16.38 17.03
N ILE A 181 55.09 -15.19 16.46
CA ILE A 181 56.11 -14.40 15.77
C ILE A 181 55.95 -12.94 16.18
N SER A 182 56.89 -12.45 16.98
CA SER A 182 56.95 -11.06 17.40
C SER A 182 57.34 -10.13 16.26
N ARG A 183 56.74 -8.94 16.20
CA ARG A 183 57.45 -7.73 15.77
C ARG A 183 56.89 -6.48 16.45
N GLU A 184 57.72 -5.46 16.51
CA GLU A 184 57.67 -4.38 17.51
C GLU A 184 57.63 -3.00 16.84
N ALA A 185 57.32 -1.96 17.62
CA ALA A 185 57.50 -0.53 17.34
C ALA A 185 56.68 0.13 16.19
N THR A 186 55.60 0.81 16.57
CA THR A 186 55.29 2.21 16.15
C THR A 186 56.18 3.20 16.94
N PRO A 187 56.17 4.55 16.71
CA PRO A 187 55.44 5.43 15.77
C PRO A 187 56.46 6.26 14.91
N PRO A 188 56.20 7.45 14.29
CA PRO A 188 55.01 8.33 14.29
C PRO A 188 54.55 8.92 12.94
N THR A 189 53.55 9.79 13.05
CA THR A 189 52.65 10.31 11.99
C THR A 189 52.78 11.83 11.83
N PRO A 190 52.58 12.37 10.60
CA PRO A 190 51.88 13.63 10.38
C PRO A 190 50.55 13.37 9.61
N ALA A 191 49.38 13.60 10.20
CA ALA A 191 48.74 14.89 10.46
C ALA A 191 48.00 15.44 9.21
N ALA A 192 46.71 15.12 9.12
CA ALA A 192 45.73 15.72 8.23
C ALA A 192 44.54 16.25 9.08
N PRO A 193 43.84 17.33 8.67
CA PRO A 193 43.08 18.16 9.61
C PRO A 193 41.59 17.80 9.75
N GLY A 194 41.04 18.12 10.94
CA GLY A 194 39.75 18.79 11.11
C GLY A 194 38.47 18.05 10.73
N VAL A 195 37.85 17.38 11.71
CA VAL A 195 36.39 17.26 11.84
C VAL A 195 36.00 17.38 13.32
N ASP A 196 34.87 18.03 13.59
CA ASP A 196 34.60 18.66 14.89
C ASP A 196 34.31 17.72 16.06
N ALA A 197 34.59 18.23 17.27
CA ALA A 197 34.28 17.58 18.54
C ALA A 197 32.83 17.84 18.97
N GLY A 198 32.21 16.87 19.65
CA GLY A 198 30.93 17.08 20.34
C GLY A 198 30.14 15.80 20.66
N SER A 199 30.13 14.83 19.74
CA SER A 199 29.38 13.58 19.93
C SER A 199 30.12 12.61 20.85
N LYS A 200 29.40 12.07 21.86
CA LYS A 200 29.88 10.90 22.62
C LYS A 200 30.24 9.75 21.67
N PRO A 201 31.28 8.95 21.95
CA PRO A 201 31.54 7.74 21.19
C PRO A 201 30.38 6.77 21.39
N SER A 202 29.55 6.62 20.37
CA SER A 202 28.42 5.71 20.40
C SER A 202 28.91 4.25 20.32
N PRO A 203 28.28 3.30 21.03
CA PRO A 203 28.77 1.92 21.11
C PRO A 203 28.54 1.09 19.83
N TRP A 204 27.94 1.65 18.78
CA TRP A 204 27.64 0.93 17.54
C TRP A 204 28.50 1.42 16.37
N PRO A 205 28.65 0.63 15.29
CA PRO A 205 29.31 1.11 14.07
C PRO A 205 28.46 2.22 13.44
N ARG A 206 29.04 3.41 13.21
CA ARG A 206 28.35 4.59 12.64
C ARG A 206 27.43 4.27 11.46
N SER A 207 27.89 3.44 10.51
CA SER A 207 27.11 3.03 9.34
C SER A 207 25.79 2.32 9.66
N ARG A 208 25.68 1.64 10.82
CA ARG A 208 24.40 1.06 11.30
C ARG A 208 23.49 2.11 11.93
N GLU A 209 24.08 3.14 12.54
CA GLU A 209 23.35 4.27 13.12
C GLU A 209 22.78 5.13 12.00
N ASP A 210 23.61 5.56 11.05
CA ASP A 210 23.21 6.33 9.87
C ASP A 210 22.05 5.69 9.09
N ASP A 211 22.08 4.36 8.95
CA ASP A 211 21.01 3.57 8.33
C ASP A 211 19.69 3.58 9.16
N VAL A 212 19.78 3.40 10.48
CA VAL A 212 18.62 3.52 11.39
C VAL A 212 18.06 4.95 11.39
N LEU A 213 18.91 5.98 11.36
CA LEU A 213 18.49 7.38 11.30
C LEU A 213 17.81 7.71 9.96
N ARG A 214 18.33 7.21 8.83
CA ARG A 214 17.72 7.39 7.50
C ARG A 214 16.34 6.75 7.44
N ASP A 215 16.19 5.53 7.96
CA ASP A 215 14.90 4.85 7.99
C ASP A 215 13.91 5.49 8.98
N ALA A 216 14.38 6.01 10.12
CA ALA A 216 13.55 6.74 11.07
C ALA A 216 12.92 8.01 10.46
N VAL A 217 13.74 8.87 9.83
CA VAL A 217 13.28 10.09 9.14
C VAL A 217 12.27 9.73 8.04
N ARG A 218 12.56 8.70 7.23
CA ARG A 218 11.67 8.24 6.16
C ARG A 218 10.32 7.75 6.69
N LEU A 219 10.31 6.93 7.73
CA LEU A 219 9.06 6.40 8.31
C LEU A 219 8.22 7.50 8.96
N LEU A 220 8.85 8.49 9.61
CA LEU A 220 8.16 9.66 10.17
C LEU A 220 7.57 10.56 9.06
N SER A 221 8.29 10.79 7.96
CA SER A 221 7.75 11.52 6.79
C SER A 221 6.61 10.80 6.07
N TRP A 222 6.42 9.50 6.33
CA TRP A 222 5.25 8.72 5.91
C TRP A 222 4.14 8.65 6.97
N GLY A 223 4.23 9.43 8.04
CA GLY A 223 3.21 9.51 9.09
C GLY A 223 3.17 8.29 10.04
N ARG A 224 4.27 7.55 10.20
CA ARG A 224 4.36 6.52 11.26
C ARG A 224 4.70 7.12 12.61
N GLU A 225 4.13 6.51 13.64
CA GLU A 225 4.33 6.91 15.02
C GLU A 225 5.67 6.46 15.60
N TRP A 226 6.23 7.29 16.50
CA TRP A 226 7.52 7.05 17.17
C TRP A 226 7.65 5.67 17.84
N HIS A 227 6.53 5.11 18.31
CA HIS A 227 6.49 3.83 19.00
C HIS A 227 6.49 2.62 18.04
N GLU A 228 6.13 2.80 16.76
CA GLU A 228 6.21 1.75 15.74
C GLU A 228 7.63 1.60 15.17
N LEU A 229 8.38 2.70 15.07
CA LEU A 229 9.70 2.77 14.42
C LEU A 229 10.65 1.63 14.83
N PRO A 230 10.80 1.24 16.12
CA PRO A 230 11.72 0.17 16.48
C PRO A 230 11.35 -1.19 15.91
N GLN A 231 10.05 -1.47 15.75
CA GLN A 231 9.56 -2.73 15.19
C GLN A 231 9.44 -2.69 13.66
N ALA A 232 9.31 -1.50 13.07
CA ALA A 232 9.36 -1.31 11.63
C ALA A 232 10.80 -1.48 11.10
N ILE A 233 11.76 -0.79 11.71
CA ILE A 233 13.17 -0.82 11.30
C ILE A 233 13.79 -2.20 11.56
N ALA A 234 13.56 -2.83 12.72
CA ALA A 234 14.12 -4.15 13.03
C ALA A 234 13.54 -5.32 12.17
N ARG A 235 12.52 -5.08 11.34
CA ARG A 235 12.05 -6.03 10.31
C ARG A 235 12.78 -5.89 8.98
N MET A 236 13.53 -4.80 8.75
CA MET A 236 14.25 -4.58 7.51
C MET A 236 15.57 -5.36 7.49
N SER A 237 15.94 -5.90 6.33
CA SER A 237 17.19 -6.66 6.17
C SER A 237 18.42 -5.80 6.54
N GLY A 238 19.38 -6.41 7.24
CA GLY A 238 20.62 -5.75 7.66
C GLY A 238 20.49 -4.72 8.79
N ARG A 239 19.32 -4.58 9.43
CA ARG A 239 19.13 -3.70 10.60
C ARG A 239 19.46 -4.39 11.94
N PRO A 240 19.86 -3.64 12.97
CA PRO A 240 20.03 -4.18 14.32
C PRO A 240 18.67 -4.51 14.96
N ASP A 241 18.71 -5.20 16.10
CA ASP A 241 17.53 -5.67 16.80
C ASP A 241 16.65 -4.55 17.37
N GLY A 242 15.39 -4.90 17.69
CA GLY A 242 14.38 -3.96 18.18
C GLY A 242 14.59 -3.40 19.60
N ALA A 243 15.68 -3.73 20.30
CA ALA A 243 16.12 -3.04 21.52
C ALA A 243 17.27 -2.06 21.19
N THR A 244 18.28 -2.50 20.44
CA THR A 244 19.35 -1.64 19.91
C THR A 244 18.80 -0.44 19.12
N VAL A 245 17.80 -0.66 18.26
CA VAL A 245 17.12 0.43 17.53
C VAL A 245 16.45 1.43 18.49
N ARG A 246 15.88 1.00 19.63
CA ARG A 246 15.24 1.94 20.58
C ARG A 246 16.25 2.89 21.19
N GLU A 247 17.41 2.40 21.61
CA GLU A 247 18.44 3.26 22.20
C GLU A 247 19.05 4.21 21.15
N ILE A 248 19.26 3.78 19.90
CA ILE A 248 19.67 4.68 18.80
C ILE A 248 18.61 5.78 18.59
N LEU A 249 17.34 5.42 18.42
CA LEU A 249 16.24 6.38 18.23
C LEU A 249 16.10 7.37 19.40
N LYS A 250 16.29 6.89 20.63
CA LYS A 250 16.23 7.67 21.88
C LYS A 250 17.40 8.65 22.02
N VAL A 251 18.62 8.24 21.66
CA VAL A 251 19.81 9.12 21.67
C VAL A 251 19.70 10.21 20.61
N HIS A 252 19.22 9.87 19.41
CA HIS A 252 19.20 10.79 18.26
C HIS A 252 17.86 11.47 18.00
N ARG A 253 16.87 11.33 18.90
CA ARG A 253 15.48 11.79 18.70
C ARG A 253 15.38 13.22 18.15
N ALA A 254 16.01 14.20 18.81
CA ALA A 254 15.93 15.60 18.41
C ALA A 254 16.51 15.84 16.99
N ALA A 255 17.60 15.15 16.62
CA ALA A 255 18.20 15.27 15.29
C ALA A 255 17.35 14.62 14.18
N ILE A 256 16.53 13.61 14.53
CA ILE A 256 15.54 13.02 13.63
C ILE A 256 14.35 13.99 13.48
N GLU A 257 13.82 14.52 14.57
CA GLU A 257 12.69 15.48 14.56
C GLU A 257 13.04 16.75 13.77
N GLN A 258 14.26 17.28 13.93
CA GLN A 258 14.79 18.39 13.13
C GLN A 258 14.83 18.05 11.63
N ARG A 259 15.42 16.91 11.24
CA ARG A 259 15.52 16.50 9.82
C ARG A 259 14.16 16.29 9.16
N VAL A 260 13.16 15.82 9.92
CA VAL A 260 11.77 15.70 9.42
C VAL A 260 11.14 17.08 9.21
N ALA A 261 11.37 18.03 10.13
CA ALA A 261 10.88 19.40 10.00
C ALA A 261 11.54 20.15 8.83
N GLU A 262 12.86 20.00 8.64
CA GLU A 262 13.61 20.59 7.51
C GLU A 262 13.12 20.06 6.15
N GLY A 263 12.84 18.76 6.06
CA GLY A 263 12.23 18.16 4.86
C GLY A 263 10.81 18.65 4.60
N ALA A 264 9.98 18.76 5.65
CA ALA A 264 8.62 19.27 5.54
C ALA A 264 8.54 20.76 5.17
N ALA A 265 9.53 21.56 5.55
CA ALA A 265 9.64 22.98 5.18
C ALA A 265 10.18 23.20 3.75
N SER A 266 10.60 22.15 3.06
CA SER A 266 11.21 22.19 1.72
C SER A 266 10.31 21.58 0.62
N THR A 267 9.02 21.39 0.90
CA THR A 267 8.02 20.76 0.02
C THR A 267 6.79 21.65 -0.17
#